data_AF-A0AAU0F4K2-F1
#
_entry.id   AF-A0AAU0F4K2-F1
#
_cell.length_a   1.000
_cell.length_b   1.000
_cell.length_c   1.000
_cell.angle_alpha   90.00
_cell.angle_beta   90.00
_cell.angle_gamma   90.00
#
_symmetry.space_group_name_H-M   'P 1'
#
loop_
_entity.id
_entity.type
_entity.pdbx_description
1 polymer ?
#
loop_
_entity_poly.entity_id
_entity_poly.type
_entity_poly.pdbx_seq_one_letter_code
_entity_poly.pdbx_strand_id
1 'polypeptide(L)'
;MIGDAAHLMPPFAGQGVNSGLMDALILSDNLTNGKFNSIEEAIENYEQQMFIYGKEAQEESTQNEIEMFKPDFTFQQLLNV
;
A
#
# COMPACT_ATOMS: atom_id res chain seq x y z
N MET A 1 7.83 -8.88 -4.61
CA MET A 1 6.50 -9.50 -4.28
C MET A 1 5.39 -8.49 -4.55
N ILE A 2 4.10 -8.87 -4.60
CA ILE A 2 2.96 -7.95 -4.76
C ILE A 2 1.81 -8.30 -3.78
N GLY A 3 0.89 -7.36 -3.52
CA GLY A 3 -0.28 -7.51 -2.66
C GLY A 3 0.08 -7.78 -1.20
N ASP A 4 -0.80 -8.49 -0.48
CA ASP A 4 -0.57 -8.88 0.91
C ASP A 4 0.75 -9.63 1.14
N ALA A 5 1.27 -10.33 0.13
CA ALA A 5 2.57 -10.97 0.22
C ALA A 5 3.73 -9.97 0.31
N ALA A 6 3.57 -8.76 -0.21
CA ALA A 6 4.54 -7.68 -0.11
C ALA A 6 4.32 -6.80 1.13
N HIS A 7 3.07 -6.47 1.46
CA HIS A 7 2.77 -5.43 2.44
C HIS A 7 1.45 -5.65 3.20
N LEU A 8 1.30 -6.81 3.84
CA LEU A 8 0.17 -7.07 4.76
C LEU A 8 -0.03 -5.92 5.77
N MET A 9 -1.29 -5.48 5.96
CA MET A 9 -1.65 -4.36 6.85
C MET A 9 -3.05 -4.54 7.47
N PRO A 10 -3.35 -3.85 8.59
CA PRO A 10 -4.69 -3.88 9.18
C PRO A 10 -5.78 -3.39 8.22
N PRO A 11 -6.97 -4.02 8.18
CA PRO A 11 -8.00 -3.71 7.18
C PRO A 11 -8.84 -2.46 7.51
N PHE A 12 -8.64 -1.86 8.69
CA PHE A 12 -9.58 -0.90 9.29
C PHE A 12 -9.61 0.46 8.58
N ALA A 13 -8.52 0.88 7.95
CA ALA A 13 -8.47 2.08 7.12
C ALA A 13 -8.97 1.88 5.68
N GLY A 14 -9.49 0.70 5.32
CA GLY A 14 -9.93 0.41 3.95
C GLY A 14 -8.79 0.24 2.94
N GLN A 15 -7.56 0.08 3.43
CA GLN A 15 -6.37 -0.23 2.64
C GLN A 15 -6.28 -1.74 2.32
N GLY A 16 -5.40 -2.10 1.37
CA GLY A 16 -5.12 -3.50 1.00
C GLY A 16 -5.25 -3.76 -0.49
N VAL A 17 -6.46 -4.08 -0.97
CA VAL A 17 -6.67 -4.49 -2.37
C VAL A 17 -6.26 -3.42 -3.39
N ASN A 18 -6.52 -2.14 -3.10
CA ASN A 18 -6.14 -1.05 -3.99
C ASN A 18 -4.62 -0.92 -4.11
N SER A 19 -3.88 -1.06 -3.01
CA SER A 19 -2.42 -1.09 -3.01
C SER A 19 -1.89 -2.29 -3.80
N GLY A 20 -2.48 -3.48 -3.62
CA GLY A 20 -2.12 -4.66 -4.40
C GLY A 20 -2.41 -4.52 -5.91
N LEU A 21 -3.50 -3.84 -6.29
CA LEU A 21 -3.79 -3.54 -7.70
C LEU A 21 -2.81 -2.50 -8.27
N MET A 22 -2.37 -1.54 -7.46
CA MET A 22 -1.32 -0.60 -7.84
C MET A 22 0.02 -1.32 -8.07
N ASP A 23 0.37 -2.29 -7.22
CA ASP A 23 1.56 -3.11 -7.45
C ASP A 23 1.51 -3.81 -8.82
N ALA A 24 0.36 -4.43 -9.12
CA ALA A 24 0.17 -5.15 -10.38
C ALA A 24 0.27 -4.20 -11.58
N LEU A 25 -0.29 -3.00 -11.50
CA LEU A 25 -0.21 -1.98 -12.54
C LEU A 25 1.24 -1.55 -12.76
N ILE A 26 1.94 -1.11 -11.72
CA ILE A 26 3.31 -0.59 -11.82
C ILE A 26 4.28 -1.68 -12.32
N LEU A 27 4.22 -2.88 -11.72
CA LEU A 27 5.10 -3.96 -12.11
C LEU A 27 4.83 -4.43 -13.55
N SER A 28 3.56 -4.52 -13.96
CA SER A 28 3.22 -4.91 -15.34
C SER A 28 3.69 -3.86 -16.36
N ASP A 29 3.55 -2.56 -16.07
CA ASP A 29 4.07 -1.50 -16.93
C ASP A 29 5.59 -1.55 -17.00
N ASN A 30 6.29 -1.65 -15.85
CA ASN A 30 7.74 -1.74 -15.80
C ASN A 30 8.30 -2.92 -16.61
N LEU A 31 7.62 -4.08 -16.58
CA LEU A 31 8.06 -5.26 -17.32
C LEU A 31 7.73 -5.23 -18.82
N THR A 32 6.86 -4.32 -19.29
CA THR A 32 6.35 -4.33 -20.68
C THR A 32 6.63 -3.04 -21.46
N ASN A 33 6.96 -1.94 -20.80
CA ASN A 33 7.15 -0.63 -21.44
C ASN A 33 8.49 -0.46 -22.17
N GLY A 34 9.43 -1.40 -22.00
CA GLY A 34 10.75 -1.40 -22.67
C GLY A 34 11.71 -0.30 -22.18
N LYS A 35 11.47 0.29 -21.01
CA LYS A 35 12.30 1.38 -20.45
C LYS A 35 13.48 0.91 -19.60
N PHE A 36 13.52 -0.36 -19.24
CA PHE A 36 14.55 -0.95 -18.36
C PHE A 36 15.46 -1.91 -19.14
N ASN A 37 16.73 -1.98 -18.74
CA ASN A 37 17.74 -2.79 -19.42
C ASN A 37 17.72 -4.25 -18.97
N SER A 38 17.10 -4.55 -17.83
CA SER A 38 16.90 -5.91 -17.34
C SER A 38 15.61 -6.05 -16.53
N ILE A 39 15.23 -7.30 -16.26
CA ILE A 39 14.07 -7.62 -15.41
C ILE A 39 14.32 -7.14 -13.97
N GLU A 40 15.55 -7.29 -13.49
CA GLU A 40 15.97 -6.85 -12.15
C GLU A 40 15.80 -5.34 -11.98
N GLU A 41 16.20 -4.54 -12.97
CA GLU A 41 16.04 -3.07 -12.94
C GLU A 41 14.55 -2.65 -12.91
N ALA A 42 13.71 -3.35 -13.69
CA ALA A 42 12.27 -3.12 -13.69
C ALA A 42 11.61 -3.46 -12.34
N ILE A 43 12.04 -4.57 -11.72
CA ILE A 43 11.57 -4.99 -10.39
C ILE A 43 12.06 -4.00 -9.33
N GLU A 44 13.34 -3.62 -9.34
CA GLU A 44 13.91 -2.67 -8.37
C GLU A 44 13.17 -1.33 -8.43
N ASN A 45 12.89 -0.83 -9.62
CA ASN A 45 12.12 0.40 -9.80
C ASN A 45 10.69 0.29 -9.25
N TYR A 46 10.03 -0.86 -9.47
CA TYR A 46 8.71 -1.13 -8.89
C TYR A 46 8.79 -1.14 -7.35
N GLU A 47 9.75 -1.85 -6.78
CA GLU A 47 9.89 -1.99 -5.32
C GLU A 47 10.16 -0.63 -4.67
N GLN A 48 11.01 0.21 -5.26
CA GLN A 48 11.26 1.58 -4.79
C GLN A 48 9.96 2.40 -4.70
N GLN A 49 9.07 2.29 -5.69
CA GLN A 49 7.77 2.96 -5.66
C GLN A 49 6.84 2.34 -4.61
N MET A 50 6.78 1.01 -4.57
CA MET A 50 5.93 0.27 -3.62
C MET A 50 6.27 0.56 -2.17
N PHE A 51 7.56 0.68 -1.82
CA PHE A 51 7.95 1.05 -0.46
C PHE A 51 7.41 2.41 -0.01
N ILE A 52 7.17 3.35 -0.93
CA ILE A 52 6.66 4.68 -0.60
C ILE A 52 5.18 4.59 -0.23
N TYR A 53 4.32 4.16 -1.17
CA TYR A 53 2.87 4.11 -0.92
C TYR A 53 2.47 2.98 0.02
N GLY A 54 3.21 1.86 0.03
CA GLY A 54 2.96 0.74 0.94
C GLY A 54 3.20 1.11 2.39
N LYS A 55 4.27 1.88 2.66
CA LYS A 55 4.56 2.41 4.00
C LYS A 55 3.50 3.41 4.44
N GLU A 56 3.09 4.34 3.57
CA GLU A 56 2.03 5.30 3.85
C GLU A 56 0.71 4.60 4.23
N ALA A 57 0.31 3.60 3.44
CA ALA A 57 -0.90 2.81 3.71
C ALA A 57 -0.81 1.99 5.01
N GLN A 58 0.37 1.44 5.32
CA GLN A 58 0.61 0.73 6.60
C GLN A 58 0.55 1.66 7.80
N GLU A 59 1.13 2.85 7.72
CA GLU A 59 1.09 3.86 8.78
C GLU A 59 -0.33 4.34 9.03
N GLU A 60 -1.09 4.66 7.96
CA GLU A 60 -2.50 5.03 8.07
C GLU A 60 -3.34 3.91 8.70
N SER A 61 -3.17 2.68 8.23
CA SER A 61 -3.91 1.52 8.72
C SER A 61 -3.61 1.21 10.18
N THR A 62 -2.35 1.31 10.58
CA THR A 62 -1.92 1.09 11.96
C THR A 62 -2.43 2.20 12.89
N GLN A 63 -2.39 3.46 12.44
CA GLN A 63 -2.93 4.56 13.22
C GLN A 63 -4.44 4.42 13.38
N ASN A 64 -5.15 4.05 12.30
CA ASN A 64 -6.59 3.81 12.34
C ASN A 64 -6.95 2.64 13.27
N GLU A 65 -6.17 1.55 13.25
CA GLU A 65 -6.30 0.45 14.19
C GLU A 65 -6.21 0.93 15.64
N ILE A 66 -5.16 1.70 15.99
CA ILE A 66 -4.97 2.24 17.34
C ILE A 66 -6.15 3.12 17.76
N GLU A 67 -6.63 4.01 16.89
CA GLU A 67 -7.78 4.87 17.18
C GLU A 67 -9.06 4.05 17.38
N MET A 68 -9.35 3.11 16.49
CA MET A 68 -10.58 2.30 16.54
C MET A 68 -10.69 1.41 17.77
N PHE A 69 -9.56 1.00 18.36
CA PHE A 69 -9.53 0.20 19.57
C PHE A 69 -9.59 1.03 20.87
N LYS A 70 -9.63 2.37 20.80
CA LYS A 70 -9.85 3.21 21.99
C LYS A 70 -11.28 3.05 22.51
N PRO A 71 -11.49 3.01 23.84
CA PRO A 71 -12.80 2.78 24.44
C PRO A 71 -13.82 3.90 24.15
N ASP A 72 -13.36 5.10 23.79
CA ASP A 72 -14.14 6.29 23.47
C ASP A 72 -14.15 6.63 21.97
N PHE A 73 -13.72 5.70 21.12
CA PHE A 73 -13.69 5.89 19.68
C PHE A 73 -15.09 6.14 19.09
N THR A 74 -15.17 7.08 18.14
CA THR A 74 -16.34 7.27 17.28
C THR A 74 -15.89 7.60 15.85
N PHE A 75 -16.60 7.10 14.84
CA PHE A 75 -16.27 7.38 13.44
C PHE A 75 -16.36 8.87 13.07
N GLN A 76 -17.14 9.67 13.80
CA GLN A 76 -17.18 11.12 13.64
C GLN A 76 -15.79 11.77 13.82
N GLN A 77 -14.96 11.24 14.73
CA GLN A 77 -13.60 11.74 14.96
C GLN A 77 -12.70 11.62 13.72
N LEU A 78 -12.98 10.67 12.81
CA LEU A 78 -12.22 10.47 11.57
C LEU A 78 -12.71 11.37 10.41
N LEU A 79 -13.93 11.89 10.50
CA LEU A 79 -14.58 12.60 9.40
C LEU A 79 -14.36 14.12 9.44
N ASN A 80 -13.68 14.67 10.46
CA ASN A 80 -13.53 16.12 10.67
C ASN A 80 -14.87 16.88 10.55
N VAL A 81 -15.98 16.29 11.02
CA VAL A 81 -17.32 16.92 11.12
C VAL A 81 -17.72 17.12 12.57
#